data_AF-A0A1A8YZB9-F1
#
_entry.id   AF-A0A1A8YZB9-F1
#
_cell.length_a   1.000
_cell.length_b   1.000
_cell.length_c   1.000
_cell.angle_alpha   90.00
_cell.angle_beta   90.00
_cell.angle_gamma   90.00
#
_symmetry.space_group_name_H-M   'P 1'
#
loop_
_entity.id
_entity.type
_entity.pdbx_description
1 polymer ?
#
loop_
_entity_poly.entity_id
_entity_poly.type
_entity_poly.pdbx_seq_one_letter_code
_entity_poly.pdbx_strand_id
1 'polypeptide(L)'
;MDEYKCTICFEDIYINSEKKLFFFDICKHKICGECLENHLNKYNRQHCPRCKVSITKKNVAPFDIEDRIYSNQKNIRSKLVEIFNKKRHNFENTPLYNNYLEKIEDIIYMLTHECDEKKRKTIEAYIKKYEKENIKSIEENNALIYENEKKKIHQIVKEEGNLYEIIKQRPIINKSNNEKYIHSLIKENPKLFDEVKVTNISESQPQPLNPAIKNDTDIPPRRFFSEEELRKSDHAGGYDPAVVLKRSDTEFNSTVYLNV
;
A
#
# COMPACT_ATOMS: atom_id res chain seq x y z
N MET A 1 12.10 22.06 25.62
CA MET A 1 12.85 20.85 26.07
C MET A 1 12.08 19.99 27.07
N ASP A 2 11.07 20.47 27.79
CA ASP A 2 10.31 19.64 28.75
C ASP A 2 9.44 18.55 28.09
N GLU A 3 9.36 18.53 26.77
CA GLU A 3 8.58 17.54 26.05
C GLU A 3 9.16 16.13 26.14
N TYR A 4 10.48 16.01 26.34
CA TYR A 4 11.25 14.77 26.38
C TYR A 4 11.49 14.23 27.81
N LYS A 5 10.93 14.89 28.84
CA LYS A 5 11.15 14.54 30.25
C LYS A 5 10.15 13.52 30.78
N CYS A 6 10.66 12.57 31.56
CA CYS A 6 9.83 11.70 32.38
C CYS A 6 9.24 12.47 33.58
N THR A 7 7.97 12.25 33.91
CA THR A 7 7.30 12.92 35.05
C THR A 7 7.73 12.43 36.43
N ILE A 8 8.45 11.30 36.53
CA ILE A 8 8.92 10.74 37.80
C ILE A 8 10.41 11.01 38.01
N CYS A 9 11.27 10.55 37.09
CA CYS A 9 12.71 10.69 37.24
C CYS A 9 13.25 12.02 36.68
N PHE A 10 12.44 12.80 35.97
CA PHE A 10 12.83 14.06 35.33
C PHE A 10 14.01 13.94 34.34
N GLU A 11 14.42 12.72 33.98
CA GLU A 11 15.45 12.49 32.98
C GLU A 11 14.93 12.86 31.58
N ASP A 12 15.79 13.53 30.82
CA ASP A 12 15.60 13.84 29.41
C ASP A 12 15.97 12.65 28.54
N ILE A 13 14.98 12.06 27.88
CA ILE A 13 15.16 10.90 27.01
C ILE A 13 15.96 11.24 25.76
N TYR A 14 15.99 12.51 25.36
CA TYR A 14 16.80 12.98 24.24
C TYR A 14 18.30 12.68 24.43
N ILE A 15 18.79 12.67 25.68
CA ILE A 15 20.20 12.36 25.99
C ILE A 15 20.44 10.85 25.96
N ASN A 16 19.45 10.05 26.36
CA ASN A 16 19.54 8.60 26.49
C ASN A 16 18.66 7.89 25.46
N SER A 17 19.19 7.71 24.24
CA SER A 17 18.49 7.11 23.09
C SER A 17 17.94 5.70 23.31
N GLU A 18 18.41 4.97 24.33
CA GLU A 18 17.91 3.62 24.64
C GLU A 18 16.59 3.63 25.42
N LYS A 19 16.27 4.75 26.09
CA LYS A 19 15.05 4.86 26.90
C LYS A 19 13.88 5.25 26.02
N LYS A 20 12.76 4.54 26.14
CA LYS A 20 11.50 4.86 25.45
C LYS A 20 10.58 5.65 26.38
N LEU A 21 9.89 6.65 25.84
CA LEU A 21 8.83 7.36 26.54
C LEU A 21 7.48 6.70 26.27
N PHE A 22 6.61 6.72 27.27
CA PHE A 22 5.24 6.26 27.20
C PHE A 22 4.34 7.37 27.71
N PHE A 23 3.10 7.39 27.23
CA PHE A 23 2.08 8.28 27.76
C PHE A 23 0.83 7.50 28.14
N PHE A 24 0.08 8.05 29.08
CA PHE A 24 -1.22 7.51 29.47
C PHE A 24 -2.33 8.14 28.64
N ASP A 25 -3.15 7.36 27.94
CA ASP A 25 -4.16 7.87 27.01
C ASP A 25 -5.19 8.79 27.68
N ILE A 26 -5.56 8.47 28.92
CA ILE A 26 -6.62 9.16 29.67
C ILE A 26 -6.17 10.54 30.14
N CYS A 27 -4.98 10.62 30.76
CA CYS A 27 -4.50 11.83 31.44
C CYS A 27 -3.35 12.55 30.71
N LYS A 28 -2.81 11.93 29.65
CA LYS A 28 -1.75 12.46 28.78
C LYS A 28 -0.44 12.83 29.51
N HIS A 29 -0.18 12.22 30.68
CA HIS A 29 1.12 12.35 31.36
C HIS A 29 2.12 11.33 30.81
N LYS A 30 3.40 11.71 30.85
CA LYS A 30 4.52 11.01 30.20
C LYS A 30 5.43 10.35 31.22
N ILE A 31 5.90 9.13 30.93
CA ILE A 31 6.72 8.32 31.83
C ILE A 31 7.71 7.50 30.99
N CYS A 32 8.96 7.34 31.44
CA CYS A 32 9.92 6.48 30.74
C CYS A 32 9.64 4.99 31.02
N GLY A 33 10.15 4.10 30.17
CA GLY A 33 9.94 2.65 30.27
C GLY A 33 10.33 2.06 31.64
N GLU A 34 11.47 2.47 32.20
CA GLU A 34 11.93 2.00 33.53
C GLU A 34 10.99 2.45 34.66
N CYS A 35 10.59 3.72 34.66
CA CYS A 35 9.64 4.22 35.65
C CYS A 35 8.26 3.57 35.50
N LEU A 36 7.82 3.29 34.27
CA LEU A 36 6.58 2.60 33.99
C LEU A 36 6.59 1.18 34.55
N GLU A 37 7.67 0.43 34.31
CA GLU A 37 7.83 -0.94 34.80
C GLU A 37 7.87 -0.97 36.33
N ASN A 38 8.65 -0.07 36.94
CA ASN A 38 8.70 0.04 38.40
C ASN A 38 7.32 0.40 38.98
N HIS A 39 6.61 1.36 38.38
CA HIS A 39 5.33 1.84 38.88
C HIS A 39 4.20 0.81 38.75
N LEU A 40 4.03 0.21 37.56
CA LEU A 40 2.92 -0.71 37.29
C LEU A 40 3.22 -2.15 37.73
N ASN A 41 4.45 -2.65 37.56
CA ASN A 41 4.76 -4.05 37.83
C ASN A 41 5.37 -4.28 39.21
N LYS A 42 6.32 -3.45 39.66
CA LYS A 42 6.97 -3.66 40.98
C LYS A 42 6.11 -3.16 42.14
N TYR A 43 5.54 -1.97 42.01
CA TYR A 43 4.70 -1.38 43.07
C TYR A 43 3.21 -1.67 42.91
N ASN A 44 2.78 -2.32 41.81
CA ASN A 44 1.38 -2.63 41.50
C ASN A 44 0.42 -1.43 41.62
N ARG A 45 0.90 -0.22 41.31
CA ARG A 45 0.09 1.01 41.41
C ARG A 45 -0.63 1.28 40.10
N GLN A 46 -1.92 0.96 40.06
CA GLN A 46 -2.78 1.13 38.87
C GLN A 46 -3.37 2.55 38.75
N HIS A 47 -2.54 3.57 38.99
CA HIS A 47 -2.95 4.97 38.86
C HIS A 47 -1.81 5.80 38.26
N CYS A 48 -2.13 6.94 37.64
CA CYS A 48 -1.13 7.85 37.14
C CYS A 48 -0.29 8.40 38.32
N PRO A 49 1.05 8.50 38.21
CA PRO A 49 1.91 9.05 39.25
C PRO A 49 1.68 10.54 39.51
N ARG A 50 1.17 11.29 38.52
CA ARG A 50 0.96 12.74 38.62
C ARG A 50 -0.46 13.11 39.06
N CYS A 51 -1.48 12.63 38.36
CA CYS A 51 -2.88 12.99 38.64
C CYS A 51 -3.69 11.93 39.38
N LYS A 52 -3.09 10.77 39.70
CA LYS A 52 -3.74 9.65 40.40
C LYS A 52 -5.02 9.10 39.75
N VAL A 53 -5.27 9.42 38.47
CA VAL A 53 -6.33 8.79 37.68
C VAL A 53 -6.01 7.31 37.50
N SER A 54 -6.99 6.43 37.67
CA SER A 54 -6.81 4.99 37.47
C SER A 54 -6.40 4.68 36.03
N ILE A 55 -5.39 3.82 35.88
CA ILE A 55 -4.84 3.41 34.58
C ILE A 55 -4.63 1.90 34.55
N THR A 56 -4.93 1.29 33.40
CA THR A 56 -4.63 -0.12 33.13
C THR A 56 -3.48 -0.21 32.14
N LYS A 57 -2.81 -1.37 32.05
CA LYS A 57 -1.74 -1.63 31.05
C LYS A 57 -2.19 -1.32 29.61
N LYS A 58 -3.48 -1.47 29.29
CA LYS A 58 -4.06 -1.14 27.98
C LYS A 58 -4.10 0.36 27.66
N ASN A 59 -4.08 1.21 28.68
CA ASN A 59 -4.13 2.68 28.54
C ASN A 59 -2.74 3.30 28.44
N VAL A 60 -1.71 2.48 28.29
CA VAL A 60 -0.32 2.91 28.15
C VAL A 60 0.09 2.73 26.70
N ALA A 61 0.36 3.84 26.03
CA ALA A 61 0.82 3.84 24.65
C ALA A 61 2.27 4.33 24.58
N PRO A 62 3.09 3.76 23.67
CA PRO A 62 4.40 4.32 23.37
C PRO A 62 4.24 5.77 22.89
N PHE A 63 5.08 6.65 23.40
CA PHE A 63 5.10 8.05 23.01
C PHE A 63 6.36 8.30 22.19
N ASP A 64 6.17 8.51 20.90
CA ASP A 64 7.21 9.06 20.03
C ASP A 64 6.83 10.50 19.66
N ILE A 65 7.77 11.41 19.90
CA ILE A 65 7.58 12.83 19.68
C ILE A 65 7.59 13.13 18.19
N GLU A 66 8.47 12.47 17.44
CA GLU A 66 8.58 12.65 15.99
C GLU A 66 7.30 12.18 15.31
N ASP A 67 6.83 10.98 15.65
CA ASP A 67 5.56 10.45 15.14
C ASP A 67 4.38 11.35 15.50
N ARG A 68 4.37 11.95 16.70
CA ARG A 68 3.30 12.86 17.11
C ARG A 68 3.30 14.15 16.30
N ILE A 69 4.47 14.75 16.09
CA ILE A 69 4.62 15.98 15.29
C ILE A 69 4.20 15.68 13.85
N TYR A 70 4.71 14.59 13.28
CA TYR A 70 4.37 14.15 11.94
C TYR A 70 2.87 13.86 11.79
N SER A 71 2.28 13.11 12.72
CA SER A 71 0.84 12.80 12.71
C SER A 71 -0.01 14.07 12.80
N ASN A 72 0.38 15.04 13.65
CA ASN A 72 -0.32 16.32 13.74
C ASN A 72 -0.27 17.09 12.40
N GLN A 73 0.93 17.23 11.82
CA GLN A 73 1.10 17.88 10.53
C GLN A 73 0.33 17.16 9.42
N LYS A 74 0.40 15.83 9.37
CA LYS A 74 -0.33 14.98 8.42
C LYS A 74 -1.84 15.21 8.53
N ASN A 75 -2.39 15.20 9.74
CA ASN A 75 -3.82 15.41 9.97
C ASN A 75 -4.29 16.80 9.52
N ILE A 76 -3.51 17.85 9.82
CA ILE A 76 -3.81 19.22 9.39
C ILE A 76 -3.72 19.34 7.86
N ARG A 77 -2.66 18.78 7.28
CA ARG A 77 -2.41 18.80 5.83
C ARG A 77 -3.52 18.07 5.08
N SER A 78 -3.95 16.88 5.52
CA SER A 78 -5.05 16.14 4.91
C SER A 78 -6.33 16.98 4.85
N LYS A 79 -6.72 17.62 5.96
CA LYS A 79 -7.91 18.48 6.00
C LYS A 79 -7.79 19.68 5.08
N LEU A 80 -6.62 20.32 5.04
CA LEU A 80 -6.42 21.48 4.19
C LEU A 80 -6.38 21.11 2.71
N VAL A 81 -5.83 19.96 2.33
CA VAL A 81 -5.81 19.49 0.93
C VAL A 81 -7.22 19.20 0.42
N GLU A 82 -8.14 18.71 1.26
CA GLU A 82 -9.55 18.51 0.91
C GLU A 82 -10.26 19.85 0.60
N ILE A 83 -9.93 20.92 1.34
CA ILE A 83 -10.53 22.26 1.17
C ILE A 83 -9.83 23.04 0.04
N PHE A 84 -8.51 23.01 0.00
CA PHE A 84 -7.65 23.73 -0.95
C PHE A 84 -7.22 22.81 -2.09
N ASN A 85 -8.19 22.34 -2.86
CA ASN A 85 -8.00 21.32 -3.90
C ASN A 85 -7.72 21.87 -5.31
N LYS A 86 -7.40 23.16 -5.45
CA LYS A 86 -7.08 23.76 -6.76
C LYS A 86 -5.75 23.20 -7.28
N LYS A 87 -5.76 22.74 -8.54
CA LYS A 87 -4.60 22.17 -9.22
C LYS A 87 -4.01 23.17 -10.19
N ARG A 88 -2.90 22.78 -10.82
CA ARG A 88 -2.16 23.64 -11.74
C ARG A 88 -3.00 24.19 -12.90
N HIS A 89 -3.97 23.42 -13.38
CA HIS A 89 -4.85 23.83 -14.49
C HIS A 89 -5.83 24.95 -14.11
N ASN A 90 -6.04 25.23 -12.81
CA ASN A 90 -6.92 26.31 -12.35
C ASN A 90 -6.22 27.68 -12.33
N PHE A 91 -4.95 27.77 -12.73
CA PHE A 91 -4.15 28.99 -12.67
C PHE A 91 -3.56 29.31 -14.05
N GLU A 92 -3.55 30.60 -14.38
CA GLU A 92 -2.99 31.10 -15.65
C GLU A 92 -1.47 30.89 -15.73
N ASN A 93 -0.75 31.09 -14.62
CA ASN A 93 0.71 31.14 -14.59
C ASN A 93 1.32 30.26 -13.49
N THR A 94 2.55 29.77 -13.69
CA THR A 94 3.30 28.99 -12.69
C THR A 94 3.51 29.73 -11.37
N PRO A 95 3.92 31.01 -11.38
CA PRO A 95 4.18 31.73 -10.13
C PRO A 95 2.93 31.87 -9.26
N LEU A 96 1.74 32.05 -9.86
CA LEU A 96 0.48 32.13 -9.12
C LEU A 96 0.13 30.82 -8.43
N TYR A 97 0.38 29.69 -9.10
CA TYR A 97 0.21 28.37 -8.50
C TYR A 97 1.19 28.13 -7.35
N ASN A 98 2.46 28.51 -7.51
CA ASN A 98 3.45 28.36 -6.44
C ASN A 98 3.10 29.24 -5.22
N ASN A 99 2.71 30.50 -5.45
CA ASN A 99 2.24 31.39 -4.38
C ASN A 99 1.01 30.83 -3.65
N TYR A 100 0.14 30.10 -4.35
CA TYR A 100 -0.99 29.41 -3.74
C TYR A 100 -0.55 28.24 -2.86
N LEU A 101 0.39 27.42 -3.33
CA LEU A 101 0.95 26.32 -2.54
C LEU A 101 1.68 26.83 -1.30
N GLU A 102 2.48 27.88 -1.44
CA GLU A 102 3.22 28.50 -0.34
C GLU A 102 2.26 29.02 0.75
N LYS A 103 1.18 29.70 0.36
CA LYS A 103 0.14 30.13 1.31
C LYS A 103 -0.50 28.96 2.08
N ILE A 104 -0.66 27.80 1.47
CA ILE A 104 -1.18 26.61 2.16
C ILE A 104 -0.15 26.08 3.16
N GLU A 105 1.14 26.04 2.78
CA GLU A 105 2.22 25.66 3.70
C GLU A 105 2.34 26.62 4.87
N ASP A 106 2.20 27.93 4.65
CA ASP A 106 2.18 28.93 5.71
C ASP A 106 1.05 28.67 6.71
N ILE A 107 -0.15 28.34 6.21
CA ILE A 107 -1.30 27.97 7.04
C ILE A 107 -1.01 26.69 7.82
N ILE A 108 -0.42 25.67 7.19
CA ILE A 108 -0.04 24.41 7.87
C ILE A 108 0.98 24.70 8.97
N TYR A 109 2.01 25.47 8.67
CA TYR A 109 3.08 25.83 9.60
C TYR A 109 2.52 26.60 10.81
N MET A 110 1.69 27.61 10.55
CA MET A 110 1.00 28.40 11.57
C MET A 110 0.01 27.58 12.41
N LEU A 111 -0.53 26.46 11.92
CA LEU A 111 -1.42 25.60 12.71
C LEU A 111 -0.67 24.51 13.51
N THR A 112 0.59 24.22 13.13
CA THR A 112 1.38 23.12 13.69
C THR A 112 2.38 23.58 14.76
N HIS A 113 3.10 24.67 14.51
CA HIS A 113 4.26 25.08 15.33
C HIS A 113 3.96 26.28 16.23
N GLU A 114 3.29 27.28 15.67
CA GLU A 114 2.91 28.48 16.39
C GLU A 114 1.43 28.37 16.77
N CYS A 115 1.02 28.86 17.93
CA CYS A 115 -0.16 29.72 17.95
C CYS A 115 -0.44 30.28 19.34
N ASP A 116 -0.27 31.60 19.43
CA ASP A 116 -1.23 32.43 20.13
C ASP A 116 -2.66 32.06 19.69
N GLU A 117 -3.55 31.83 20.66
CA GLU A 117 -4.94 31.43 20.38
C GLU A 117 -5.67 32.40 19.41
N LYS A 118 -5.26 33.67 19.39
CA LYS A 118 -5.82 34.69 18.51
C LYS A 118 -5.50 34.42 17.03
N LYS A 119 -4.23 34.15 16.69
CA LYS A 119 -3.80 33.86 15.31
C LYS A 119 -4.48 32.59 14.78
N ARG A 120 -4.56 31.56 15.62
CA ARG A 120 -5.26 30.32 15.30
C ARG A 120 -6.72 30.57 14.90
N LYS A 121 -7.45 31.34 15.72
CA LYS A 121 -8.85 31.69 15.44
C LYS A 121 -9.00 32.47 14.14
N THR A 122 -8.08 33.38 13.81
CA THR A 122 -8.14 34.12 12.54
C THR A 122 -7.94 33.21 11.33
N ILE A 123 -7.02 32.25 11.41
CA ILE A 123 -6.76 31.29 10.32
C ILE A 123 -7.93 30.33 10.16
N GLU A 124 -8.46 29.78 11.26
CA GLU A 124 -9.64 28.92 11.23
C GLU A 124 -10.86 29.65 10.64
N ALA A 125 -11.04 30.95 10.93
CA ALA A 125 -12.08 31.77 10.33
C ALA A 125 -11.86 31.98 8.82
N TYR A 126 -10.60 32.20 8.39
CA TYR A 126 -10.25 32.29 6.98
C TYR A 126 -10.55 31.00 6.22
N ILE A 127 -10.17 29.84 6.77
CA ILE A 127 -10.43 28.52 6.17
C ILE A 127 -11.95 28.32 5.99
N LYS A 128 -12.76 28.59 7.02
CA LYS A 128 -14.22 28.47 6.95
C LYS A 128 -14.85 29.41 5.93
N LYS A 129 -14.31 30.63 5.79
CA LYS A 129 -14.78 31.59 4.78
C LYS A 129 -14.45 31.08 3.38
N TYR A 130 -13.22 30.64 3.16
CA TYR A 130 -12.79 30.08 1.88
C TYR A 130 -13.63 28.87 1.48
N GLU A 131 -13.85 27.93 2.41
CA GLU A 131 -14.68 26.75 2.21
C GLU A 131 -16.08 27.14 1.72
N LYS A 132 -16.76 28.06 2.43
CA LYS A 132 -18.10 28.54 2.06
C LYS A 132 -18.17 29.22 0.70
N GLU A 133 -17.15 30.01 0.36
CA GLU A 133 -17.10 30.73 -0.92
C GLU A 133 -16.78 29.81 -2.10
N ASN A 134 -16.05 28.71 -1.87
CA ASN A 134 -15.55 27.83 -2.92
C ASN A 134 -16.20 26.44 -2.96
N ILE A 135 -17.28 26.18 -2.20
CA ILE A 135 -17.93 24.85 -2.09
C ILE A 135 -18.11 24.18 -3.46
N LYS A 136 -18.73 24.87 -4.43
CA LYS A 136 -18.99 24.31 -5.76
C LYS A 136 -17.71 23.90 -6.50
N SER A 137 -16.70 24.78 -6.48
CA SER A 137 -15.40 24.49 -7.11
C SER A 137 -14.69 23.33 -6.40
N ILE A 138 -14.82 23.24 -5.08
CA ILE A 138 -14.25 22.14 -4.29
C ILE A 138 -14.91 20.83 -4.67
N GLU A 139 -16.24 20.78 -4.75
CA GLU A 139 -17.01 19.59 -5.15
C GLU A 139 -16.66 19.11 -6.56
N GLU A 140 -16.62 20.03 -7.53
CA GLU A 140 -16.24 19.73 -8.92
C GLU A 140 -14.81 19.16 -9.01
N ASN A 141 -13.85 19.79 -8.32
CA ASN A 141 -12.47 19.32 -8.27
C ASN A 141 -12.36 17.95 -7.60
N ASN A 142 -13.11 17.70 -6.52
CA ASN A 142 -13.11 16.40 -5.83
C ASN A 142 -13.68 15.29 -6.71
N ALA A 143 -14.76 15.56 -7.45
CA ALA A 143 -15.31 14.63 -8.43
C ALA A 143 -14.30 14.30 -9.53
N LEU A 144 -13.60 15.31 -10.05
CA LEU A 144 -12.56 15.12 -11.07
C LEU A 144 -11.36 14.31 -10.53
N ILE A 145 -10.93 14.56 -9.29
CA ILE A 145 -9.87 13.78 -8.63
C ILE A 145 -10.29 12.32 -8.52
N TYR A 146 -11.50 12.07 -8.01
CA TYR A 146 -12.06 10.73 -7.86
C TYR A 146 -12.16 9.99 -9.20
N GLU A 147 -12.65 10.63 -10.26
CA GLU A 147 -12.70 10.03 -11.59
C GLU A 147 -11.31 9.69 -12.14
N ASN A 148 -10.34 10.57 -11.94
CA ASN A 148 -8.97 10.33 -12.40
C ASN A 148 -8.31 9.19 -11.63
N GLU A 149 -8.52 9.10 -10.31
CA GLU A 149 -8.06 7.98 -9.49
C GLU A 149 -8.72 6.67 -9.92
N LYS A 150 -10.04 6.69 -10.16
CA LYS A 150 -10.78 5.56 -10.72
C LYS A 150 -10.15 5.09 -12.04
N LYS A 151 -9.93 6.00 -12.99
CA LYS A 151 -9.32 5.67 -14.30
C LYS A 151 -7.93 5.05 -14.15
N LYS A 152 -7.08 5.61 -13.29
CA LYS A 152 -5.74 5.07 -13.00
C LYS A 152 -5.80 3.65 -12.42
N ILE A 153 -6.65 3.44 -11.42
CA ILE A 153 -6.82 2.13 -10.78
C ILE A 153 -7.34 1.09 -11.80
N HIS A 154 -8.27 1.46 -12.67
CA HIS A 154 -8.74 0.57 -13.75
C HIS A 154 -7.65 0.24 -14.76
N GLN A 155 -6.80 1.21 -15.10
CA GLN A 155 -5.70 0.99 -16.02
C GLN A 155 -4.68 0.01 -15.44
N ILE A 156 -4.28 0.20 -14.18
CA ILE A 156 -3.36 -0.72 -13.49
C ILE A 156 -3.93 -2.13 -13.47
N VAL A 157 -5.20 -2.30 -13.08
CA VAL A 157 -5.85 -3.61 -13.04
C VAL A 157 -5.90 -4.29 -14.42
N LYS A 158 -6.10 -3.51 -15.49
CA LYS A 158 -6.10 -4.02 -16.86
C LYS A 158 -4.71 -4.46 -17.32
N GLU A 159 -3.67 -3.73 -16.93
CA GLU A 159 -2.27 -4.00 -17.31
C GLU A 159 -1.68 -5.17 -16.50
N GLU A 160 -1.91 -5.21 -15.19
CA GLU A 160 -1.39 -6.26 -14.29
C GLU A 160 -2.19 -7.57 -14.37
N GLY A 161 -3.48 -7.49 -14.71
CA GLY A 161 -4.38 -8.65 -14.78
C GLY A 161 -4.45 -9.39 -13.44
N ASN A 162 -4.54 -10.72 -13.47
CA ASN A 162 -4.51 -11.55 -12.25
C ASN A 162 -3.16 -12.28 -12.08
N LEU A 163 -2.11 -11.85 -12.81
CA LEU A 163 -0.85 -12.59 -12.90
C LEU A 163 -0.20 -12.77 -11.52
N TYR A 164 -0.14 -11.69 -10.73
CA TYR A 164 0.45 -11.73 -9.40
C TYR A 164 -0.34 -12.62 -8.44
N GLU A 165 -1.67 -12.61 -8.47
CA GLU A 165 -2.48 -13.52 -7.65
C GLU A 165 -2.32 -14.98 -8.07
N ILE A 166 -2.26 -15.26 -9.38
CA ILE A 166 -2.04 -16.61 -9.90
C ILE A 166 -0.67 -17.14 -9.43
N ILE A 167 0.39 -16.34 -9.53
CA ILE A 167 1.73 -16.75 -9.08
C ILE A 167 1.77 -16.97 -7.57
N LYS A 168 1.15 -16.07 -6.79
CA LYS A 168 1.13 -16.16 -5.32
C LYS A 168 0.34 -17.36 -4.81
N GLN A 169 -0.74 -17.76 -5.51
CA GLN A 169 -1.65 -18.82 -5.07
C GLN A 169 -1.40 -20.16 -5.75
N ARG A 170 -0.52 -20.26 -6.76
CA ARG A 170 -0.12 -21.54 -7.37
C ARG A 170 0.50 -22.45 -6.31
N PRO A 171 -0.13 -23.60 -5.98
CA PRO A 171 0.53 -24.62 -5.17
C PRO A 171 1.61 -25.30 -6.02
N ILE A 172 2.71 -25.71 -5.40
CA ILE A 172 3.81 -26.48 -6.04
C ILE A 172 3.32 -27.85 -6.55
N ILE A 173 2.15 -28.30 -6.08
CA ILE A 173 1.60 -29.63 -6.34
C ILE A 173 0.22 -29.49 -7.01
N ASN A 174 0.10 -30.07 -8.19
CA ASN A 174 -1.10 -30.08 -9.03
C ASN A 174 -2.35 -30.50 -8.25
N LYS A 175 -3.23 -29.54 -7.97
CA LYS A 175 -4.66 -29.79 -7.82
C LYS A 175 -5.41 -28.94 -8.85
N SER A 176 -6.30 -29.60 -9.56
CA SER A 176 -7.35 -28.99 -10.38
C SER A 176 -8.22 -28.13 -9.46
N ASN A 177 -7.89 -26.84 -9.35
CA ASN A 177 -8.70 -25.86 -8.66
C ASN A 177 -9.07 -24.78 -9.68
N ASN A 178 -10.32 -24.80 -10.15
CA ASN A 178 -10.95 -23.72 -10.92
C ASN A 178 -11.26 -22.52 -10.01
N GLU A 179 -10.25 -22.02 -9.30
CA GLU A 179 -10.38 -20.85 -8.44
C GLU A 179 -10.27 -19.58 -9.28
N LYS A 180 -11.31 -18.73 -9.22
CA LYS A 180 -11.31 -17.42 -9.89
C LYS A 180 -10.43 -16.46 -9.08
N TYR A 181 -9.24 -16.15 -9.60
CA TYR A 181 -8.37 -15.13 -9.03
C TYR A 181 -8.93 -13.73 -9.31
N ILE A 182 -8.89 -12.87 -8.29
CA ILE A 182 -9.33 -11.47 -8.36
C ILE A 182 -8.16 -10.60 -7.94
N HIS A 183 -7.83 -9.61 -8.76
CA HIS A 183 -6.79 -8.62 -8.50
C HIS A 183 -6.96 -7.92 -7.14
N SER A 184 -5.86 -7.73 -6.44
CA SER A 184 -5.77 -7.09 -5.12
C SER A 184 -6.43 -5.71 -5.07
N LEU A 185 -6.25 -4.87 -6.09
CA LEU A 185 -6.86 -3.54 -6.18
C LEU A 185 -8.40 -3.58 -6.31
N ILE A 186 -8.94 -4.62 -6.93
CA ILE A 186 -10.41 -4.84 -6.99
C ILE A 186 -10.94 -5.20 -5.61
N LYS A 187 -10.21 -6.04 -4.85
CA LYS A 187 -10.60 -6.42 -3.48
C LYS A 187 -10.56 -5.24 -2.51
N GLU A 188 -9.55 -4.39 -2.63
CA GLU A 188 -9.38 -3.22 -1.78
C GLU A 188 -10.37 -2.09 -2.10
N ASN A 189 -10.76 -1.94 -3.38
CA ASN A 189 -11.61 -0.84 -3.83
C ASN A 189 -12.89 -1.32 -4.57
N PRO A 190 -13.77 -2.12 -3.95
CA PRO A 190 -14.92 -2.72 -4.64
C PRO A 190 -15.87 -1.68 -5.24
N LYS A 191 -16.04 -0.53 -4.58
CA LYS A 191 -16.89 0.59 -5.03
C LYS A 191 -16.43 1.26 -6.34
N LEU A 192 -15.15 1.09 -6.70
CA LEU A 192 -14.65 1.61 -7.96
C LEU A 192 -15.07 0.71 -9.14
N PHE A 193 -15.38 -0.55 -8.87
CA PHE A 193 -15.68 -1.59 -9.85
C PHE A 193 -17.13 -2.08 -9.72
N ASP A 194 -18.11 -1.17 -9.69
CA ASP A 194 -19.54 -1.50 -9.60
C ASP A 194 -20.11 -2.21 -10.85
N GLU A 195 -19.26 -2.50 -11.85
CA GLU A 195 -19.58 -3.42 -12.95
C GLU A 195 -18.54 -4.54 -13.07
N VAL A 196 -18.32 -5.31 -12.00
CA VAL A 196 -17.98 -6.71 -12.23
C VAL A 196 -19.28 -7.44 -12.61
N LYS A 197 -19.78 -7.16 -13.82
CA LYS A 197 -20.33 -8.27 -14.60
C LYS A 197 -19.13 -9.18 -14.70
N VAL A 198 -19.13 -10.23 -13.88
CA VAL A 198 -18.30 -11.40 -14.12
C VAL A 198 -18.66 -11.75 -15.55
N THR A 199 -17.86 -11.27 -16.51
CA THR A 199 -17.89 -11.82 -17.84
C THR A 199 -17.57 -13.26 -17.52
N ASN A 200 -18.60 -14.09 -17.65
CA ASN A 200 -18.38 -15.48 -17.93
C ASN A 200 -17.57 -15.42 -19.22
N ILE A 201 -16.25 -15.32 -19.08
CA ILE A 201 -15.34 -15.99 -19.98
C ILE A 201 -15.82 -17.42 -19.83
N SER A 202 -16.77 -17.81 -20.68
CA SER A 202 -16.98 -19.21 -20.95
C SER A 202 -15.60 -19.68 -21.31
N GLU A 203 -14.99 -20.47 -20.43
CA GLU A 203 -13.81 -21.23 -20.77
C GLU A 203 -14.19 -21.99 -22.05
N SER A 204 -13.80 -21.45 -23.20
CA SER A 204 -13.67 -22.29 -24.37
C SER A 204 -12.52 -23.20 -23.96
N GLN A 205 -12.87 -24.43 -23.56
CA GLN A 205 -11.85 -25.43 -23.33
C GLN A 205 -10.95 -25.45 -24.57
N PRO A 206 -9.63 -25.43 -24.41
CA PRO A 206 -8.73 -25.51 -25.54
C PRO A 206 -9.05 -26.80 -26.28
N GLN A 207 -9.74 -26.70 -27.42
CA GLN A 207 -10.02 -27.85 -28.26
C GLN A 207 -8.75 -28.14 -29.06
N PRO A 208 -8.32 -29.40 -29.14
CA PRO A 208 -7.21 -29.76 -30.01
C PRO A 208 -7.57 -29.34 -31.45
N LEU A 209 -6.57 -28.83 -32.17
CA LEU A 209 -6.71 -28.45 -33.59
C LEU A 209 -7.23 -29.59 -34.48
N ASN A 210 -7.15 -30.84 -33.99
CA ASN A 210 -7.68 -32.02 -34.64
C ASN A 210 -9.10 -32.34 -34.11
N PRO A 211 -10.16 -32.18 -34.93
CA PRO A 211 -11.55 -32.42 -34.52
C PRO A 211 -11.89 -33.86 -34.12
N ALA A 212 -10.99 -34.82 -34.44
CA ALA A 212 -11.15 -36.22 -34.09
C ALA A 212 -10.80 -36.55 -32.63
N ILE A 213 -10.10 -35.67 -31.92
CA ILE A 213 -9.70 -35.85 -30.52
C ILE A 213 -10.61 -34.95 -29.70
N LYS A 214 -11.58 -35.51 -28.97
CA LYS A 214 -12.55 -34.72 -28.20
C LYS A 214 -12.22 -34.72 -26.72
N ASN A 215 -11.63 -35.81 -26.23
CA ASN A 215 -11.18 -35.98 -24.85
C ASN A 215 -9.72 -36.46 -24.82
N ASP A 216 -9.00 -36.21 -23.73
CA ASP A 216 -7.61 -36.67 -23.54
C ASP A 216 -7.45 -38.20 -23.66
N THR A 217 -8.53 -38.94 -23.42
CA THR A 217 -8.60 -40.40 -23.58
C THR A 217 -8.58 -40.86 -25.04
N ASP A 218 -8.85 -39.96 -25.99
CA ASP A 218 -8.88 -40.26 -27.43
C ASP A 218 -7.47 -40.22 -28.05
N ILE A 219 -6.45 -39.76 -27.29
CA ILE A 219 -5.06 -39.79 -27.72
C ILE A 219 -4.55 -41.23 -27.59
N PRO A 220 -4.29 -41.94 -28.70
CA PRO A 220 -3.81 -43.32 -28.62
C PRO A 220 -2.43 -43.33 -27.93
N PRO A 221 -2.20 -44.22 -26.95
CA PRO A 221 -0.90 -44.33 -26.31
C PRO A 221 0.14 -44.74 -27.35
N ARG A 222 1.26 -43.99 -27.42
CA ARG A 222 2.36 -44.36 -28.32
C ARG A 222 2.89 -45.72 -27.90
N ARG A 223 2.83 -46.68 -28.82
CA ARG A 223 3.48 -47.99 -28.68
C ARG A 223 4.83 -47.91 -29.37
N PHE A 224 5.88 -48.27 -28.64
CA PHE A 224 7.24 -48.36 -29.19
C PHE A 224 7.50 -49.81 -29.56
N PHE A 225 8.02 -50.04 -30.77
CA PHE A 225 8.27 -51.39 -31.27
C PHE A 225 9.74 -51.79 -31.13
N SER A 226 10.59 -50.85 -30.70
CA SER A 226 12.01 -51.08 -30.42
C SER A 226 12.50 -50.26 -29.23
N GLU A 227 13.55 -50.73 -28.57
CA GLU A 227 14.19 -50.03 -27.45
C GLU A 227 14.84 -48.71 -27.88
N GLU A 228 15.33 -48.63 -29.12
CA GLU A 228 15.86 -47.39 -29.70
C GLU A 228 14.76 -46.33 -29.90
N GLU A 229 13.55 -46.72 -30.32
CA GLU A 229 12.42 -45.80 -30.44
C GLU A 229 11.96 -45.27 -29.09
N LEU A 230 11.95 -46.13 -28.06
CA LEU A 230 11.61 -45.74 -26.70
C LEU A 230 12.62 -44.70 -26.17
N ARG A 231 13.93 -44.97 -26.31
CA ARG A 231 14.99 -44.03 -25.88
C ARG A 231 14.93 -42.70 -26.62
N LYS A 232 14.63 -42.69 -27.92
CA LYS A 232 14.46 -41.43 -28.68
C LYS A 232 13.23 -40.64 -28.23
N SER A 233 12.18 -41.32 -27.77
CA SER A 233 10.97 -40.65 -27.27
C SER A 233 11.20 -39.92 -25.94
N ASP A 234 12.08 -40.47 -25.07
CA ASP A 234 12.46 -39.84 -23.80
C ASP A 234 13.19 -38.51 -24.04
N HIS A 235 13.93 -38.39 -25.14
CA HIS A 235 14.61 -37.14 -25.54
C HIS A 235 13.65 -36.05 -26.05
N ALA A 236 12.43 -36.43 -26.45
CA ALA A 236 11.45 -35.51 -27.00
C ALA A 236 10.44 -34.99 -25.95
N GLY A 237 10.42 -35.57 -24.76
CA GLY A 237 9.39 -35.30 -23.74
C GLY A 237 9.83 -34.50 -22.51
N GLY A 238 11.12 -34.20 -22.36
CA GLY A 238 11.64 -33.55 -21.14
C GLY A 238 12.65 -32.44 -21.43
N TYR A 239 12.65 -31.42 -20.57
CA TYR A 239 13.70 -30.40 -20.53
C TYR A 239 14.98 -31.02 -19.97
N ASP A 240 15.92 -31.38 -20.84
CA ASP A 240 17.30 -31.74 -20.48
C ASP A 240 18.24 -30.59 -20.90
N PRO A 241 18.92 -29.91 -19.95
CA PRO A 241 19.83 -28.82 -20.25
C PRO A 241 20.89 -29.16 -21.29
N ALA A 242 21.38 -30.41 -21.31
CA ALA A 242 22.41 -30.83 -22.24
C ALA A 242 21.89 -30.92 -23.69
N VAL A 243 20.64 -31.36 -23.87
CA VAL A 243 19.99 -31.46 -25.19
C VAL A 243 19.64 -30.08 -25.73
N VAL A 244 19.16 -29.18 -24.85
CA VAL A 244 18.86 -27.79 -25.22
C VAL A 244 20.13 -27.06 -25.64
N LEU A 245 21.22 -27.18 -24.86
CA LEU A 245 22.50 -26.56 -25.22
C LEU A 245 23.03 -27.07 -26.56
N LYS A 246 22.97 -28.39 -26.79
CA LYS A 246 23.44 -28.98 -28.04
C LYS A 246 22.61 -28.49 -29.24
N ARG A 247 21.29 -28.34 -29.06
CA ARG A 247 20.40 -27.81 -30.09
C ARG A 247 20.68 -26.33 -30.36
N SER A 248 20.85 -25.50 -29.33
CA SER A 248 21.22 -24.10 -29.49
C SER A 248 22.59 -23.95 -30.17
N ASP A 249 23.56 -24.80 -29.83
CA ASP A 249 24.88 -24.80 -30.50
C ASP A 249 24.76 -25.18 -31.98
N THR A 250 23.92 -26.15 -32.33
CA THR A 250 23.71 -26.52 -33.75
C THR A 250 23.01 -25.42 -34.54
N GLU A 251 22.02 -24.74 -33.96
CA GLU A 251 21.30 -23.62 -34.60
C GLU A 251 22.18 -22.35 -34.68
N PHE A 252 23.00 -22.09 -33.66
CA PHE A 252 23.99 -21.02 -33.68
C PHE A 252 25.06 -21.26 -34.75
N ASN A 253 25.61 -22.48 -34.83
CA ASN A 253 26.62 -22.79 -35.84
C ASN A 253 26.03 -22.79 -37.27
N SER A 254 24.80 -23.27 -37.47
CA SER A 254 24.18 -23.25 -38.80
C SER A 254 23.92 -21.83 -39.31
N THR A 255 23.66 -20.88 -38.41
CA THR A 255 23.45 -19.46 -38.75
C THR A 255 24.77 -18.71 -38.96
N VAL A 256 25.85 -19.10 -38.28
CA VAL A 256 27.17 -18.47 -38.44
C VAL A 256 27.87 -18.87 -39.74
N TYR A 257 27.71 -20.11 -40.23
CA TYR A 257 28.36 -20.59 -41.47
C TYR A 257 27.55 -20.32 -42.76
N LEU A 258 26.39 -19.67 -42.68
CA LEU A 258 25.63 -19.22 -43.85
C LEU A 258 25.91 -17.75 -44.23
N ASN A 259 26.68 -17.02 -43.43
CA ASN A 259 27.01 -15.60 -43.65
C ASN A 259 28.52 -15.33 -43.80
N VAL A 260 29.28 -16.31 -44.31
CA VAL A 260 30.64 -16.11 -44.85
C VAL A 260 30.69 -16.63 -46.28
#